data_AF-A0A1Q2M9G8-F1
#
_entry.id   AF-A0A1Q2M9G8-F1
#
_cell.length_a   1.000
_cell.length_b   1.000
_cell.length_c   1.000
_cell.angle_alpha   90.00
_cell.angle_beta   90.00
_cell.angle_gamma   90.00
#
_symmetry.space_group_name_H-M   'P 1'
#
loop_
_entity.id
_entity.type
_entity.pdbx_description
1 polymer ?
#
loop_
_entity_poly.entity_id
_entity_poly.type
_entity_poly.pdbx_seq_one_letter_code
_entity_poly.pdbx_strand_id
1 'polypeptide(L)' 'MRPNRHLSALLTFFALLPLVYFIPPRVAAYVDSHWWVTVISVGLIVPMISYVLLPAMFSAISHVSASREAE' A
#
# COMPACT_ATOMS: atom_id res chain seq x y z
N MET A 1 -0.09 11.46 24.12
CA MET A 1 -1.23 10.96 23.31
C MET A 1 -0.79 9.65 22.70
N ARG A 2 -1.44 8.51 23.02
CA ARG A 2 -1.10 7.22 22.38
C ARG A 2 -1.57 7.33 20.92
N PRO A 3 -0.68 7.40 19.92
CA PRO A 3 -1.11 7.34 18.54
C PRO A 3 -1.78 5.97 18.39
N ASN A 4 -3.06 5.93 18.03
CA ASN A 4 -3.78 4.68 17.83
C ASN A 4 -3.12 3.95 16.63
N ARG A 5 -2.07 3.18 16.89
CA ARG A 5 -1.32 2.36 15.93
C ARG A 5 -2.25 1.40 15.17
N HIS A 6 -3.40 1.09 15.76
CA HIS A 6 -4.47 0.34 15.12
C HIS A 6 -5.13 1.09 13.97
N LEU A 7 -5.36 2.42 14.09
CA LEU A 7 -5.95 3.23 13.02
C LEU A 7 -5.01 3.36 11.82
N SER A 8 -3.72 3.61 12.07
CA SER A 8 -2.73 3.69 10.98
C SER A 8 -2.61 2.36 10.25
N ALA A 9 -2.54 1.24 10.99
CA ALA A 9 -2.51 -0.10 10.40
C ALA A 9 -3.77 -0.44 9.59
N LEU A 10 -4.95 0.01 10.06
CA LEU A 10 -6.22 -0.18 9.33
C LEU A 10 -6.23 0.56 8.00
N LEU A 11 -5.73 1.79 7.99
CA LEU A 11 -5.61 2.59 6.77
C LEU A 11 -4.63 1.94 5.77
N THR A 12 -3.48 1.47 6.25
CA THR A 12 -2.53 0.72 5.40
C THR A 12 -3.17 -0.53 4.83
N PHE A 13 -3.90 -1.27 5.66
CA PHE A 13 -4.53 -2.53 5.27
C PHE A 13 -5.57 -2.30 4.17
N PHE A 14 -6.43 -1.29 4.34
CA PHE A 14 -7.40 -0.90 3.32
C PHE A 14 -6.76 -0.32 2.05
N ALA A 15 -5.56 0.25 2.11
CA ALA A 15 -4.82 0.68 0.93
C ALA A 15 -4.11 -0.49 0.21
N LEU A 16 -3.63 -1.49 0.97
CA LEU A 16 -2.98 -2.70 0.46
C LEU A 16 -3.95 -3.62 -0.27
N LEU A 17 -5.14 -3.82 0.31
CA LEU A 17 -6.17 -4.72 -0.19
C LEU A 17 -6.55 -4.48 -1.67
N PRO A 18 -6.94 -3.25 -2.09
CA PRO A 18 -7.27 -2.98 -3.47
C PRO A 18 -6.05 -3.14 -4.38
N LEU A 19 -4.86 -2.77 -3.92
CA LEU A 19 -3.65 -2.88 -4.72
C LEU A 19 -3.32 -4.35 -5.05
N VAL A 20 -3.35 -5.21 -4.05
CA VAL A 20 -3.09 -6.64 -4.19
C VAL A 20 -4.19 -7.33 -5.00
N TYR A 21 -5.42 -6.84 -4.97
CA TYR A 21 -6.52 -7.45 -5.75
C TYR A 21 -6.52 -7.00 -7.22
N PHE A 22 -6.02 -5.80 -7.54
CA PHE A 22 -6.04 -5.27 -8.91
C PHE A 22 -4.84 -5.68 -9.76
N ILE A 23 -3.64 -5.87 -9.18
CA ILE A 23 -2.43 -6.15 -9.95
C ILE A 23 -2.43 -7.57 -10.56
N PRO A 24 -2.69 -8.66 -9.79
CA PRO A 24 -2.59 -10.02 -10.32
C PRO A 24 -3.53 -10.33 -11.49
N PRO A 25 -4.83 -9.94 -11.48
CA PRO A 25 -5.71 -10.15 -12.63
C PRO A 25 -5.24 -9.42 -13.88
N ARG A 26 -4.62 -8.24 -13.73
CA ARG A 26 -4.04 -7.51 -14.86
C ARG A 26 -2.81 -8.20 -15.41
N VAL A 27 -1.95 -8.77 -14.55
CA VAL A 27 -0.79 -9.53 -14.99
C VAL A 27 -1.20 -10.85 -15.65
N ALA A 28 -2.25 -11.50 -15.14
CA ALA A 28 -2.82 -12.72 -15.74
C ALA A 28 -3.34 -12.52 -17.16
N ALA A 29 -3.72 -11.30 -17.54
CA ALA A 29 -4.12 -10.99 -18.92
C ALA A 29 -2.94 -11.04 -19.91
N TYR A 30 -1.69 -11.01 -19.44
CA TYR A 30 -0.49 -11.01 -20.27
C TYR A 30 0.37 -12.27 -20.11
N VAL A 31 0.05 -13.15 -19.14
CA VAL A 31 0.88 -14.31 -18.79
C VAL A 31 -0.01 -15.51 -18.48
N ASP A 32 0.13 -16.58 -19.26
CA ASP A 32 -0.69 -17.79 -19.15
C ASP A 32 -0.34 -18.67 -17.93
N SER A 33 0.84 -18.49 -17.36
CA SER A 33 1.30 -19.32 -16.25
C SER A 33 1.04 -18.68 -14.89
N HIS A 34 0.21 -19.34 -14.09
CA HIS A 34 -0.18 -18.91 -12.75
C HIS A 34 1.01 -18.64 -11.80
N TRP A 35 2.08 -19.42 -11.93
CA TRP A 35 3.31 -19.21 -11.15
C TRP A 35 3.95 -17.87 -11.48
N TRP A 36 4.13 -17.58 -12.77
CA TRP A 36 4.75 -16.35 -13.24
C TRP A 36 3.90 -15.12 -12.94
N VAL A 37 2.57 -15.22 -13.04
CA VAL A 37 1.65 -14.16 -12.63
C VAL A 37 1.90 -13.77 -11.18
N THR A 38 2.04 -14.75 -10.29
CA THR A 38 2.27 -14.50 -8.86
C THR A 38 3.63 -13.84 -8.62
N VAL A 39 4.70 -14.39 -9.22
CA VAL A 39 6.07 -13.85 -9.05
C VAL A 39 6.16 -12.41 -9.56
N ILE A 40 5.62 -12.13 -10.74
CA ILE A 40 5.62 -10.78 -11.33
C ILE A 40 4.77 -9.83 -10.50
N SER A 41 3.59 -10.26 -10.05
CA SER A 41 2.70 -9.44 -9.23
C SER A 41 3.34 -9.07 -7.90
N VAL A 42 3.94 -10.05 -7.19
CA VAL A 42 4.66 -9.79 -5.93
C VAL A 42 5.87 -8.89 -6.18
N GLY A 43 6.63 -9.15 -7.25
CA GLY A 43 7.77 -8.33 -7.67
C GLY A 43 7.40 -6.88 -8.00
N LEU A 44 6.15 -6.60 -8.39
CA LEU A 44 5.64 -5.26 -8.64
C LEU A 44 5.05 -4.61 -7.37
N ILE A 45 4.26 -5.38 -6.60
CA ILE A 45 3.57 -4.90 -5.40
C ILE A 45 4.58 -4.50 -4.31
N VAL A 46 5.58 -5.34 -4.03
CA VAL A 46 6.57 -5.10 -2.96
C VAL A 46 7.29 -3.74 -3.11
N PRO A 47 7.88 -3.38 -4.27
CA PRO A 47 8.48 -2.08 -4.44
C PRO A 47 7.44 -0.95 -4.47
N MET A 48 6.23 -1.16 -5.00
CA MET A 48 5.18 -0.14 -4.97
C MET A 48 4.79 0.22 -3.52
N ILE A 49 4.62 -0.79 -2.66
CA ILE A 49 4.32 -0.57 -1.25
C ILE A 49 5.51 0.11 -0.56
N SER A 50 6.73 -0.36 -0.81
CA SER A 50 7.93 0.10 -0.09
C SER A 50 8.35 1.52 -0.48
N TYR A 51 8.25 1.87 -1.76
CA TYR A 51 8.75 3.14 -2.31
C TYR A 51 7.65 4.16 -2.61
N VAL A 52 6.37 3.75 -2.66
CA VAL A 52 5.25 4.68 -2.91
C VAL A 52 4.35 4.76 -1.69
N LEU A 53 3.82 3.62 -1.22
CA LEU A 53 2.79 3.63 -0.19
C LEU A 53 3.34 4.02 1.19
N LEU A 54 4.46 3.44 1.62
CA LEU A 54 5.11 3.80 2.89
C LEU A 54 5.52 5.29 2.96
N PRO A 55 6.24 5.86 1.98
CA PRO A 55 6.57 7.28 2.03
C PRO A 55 5.32 8.17 1.90
N ALA A 56 4.33 7.80 1.09
CA ALA A 56 3.06 8.54 1.02
C ALA A 56 2.34 8.54 2.37
N MET A 57 2.35 7.42 3.10
CA MET A 57 1.80 7.35 4.44
C MET A 57 2.57 8.18 5.44
N PHE A 58 3.91 8.14 5.43
CA PHE A 58 4.71 8.99 6.31
C PHE A 58 4.47 10.48 6.02
N SER A 59 4.35 10.85 4.74
CA SER A 59 4.03 12.22 4.32
C SER A 59 2.61 12.63 4.72
N ALA A 60 1.62 11.75 4.56
CA ALA A 60 0.25 11.99 4.98
C ALA A 60 0.14 12.11 6.52
N ILE A 61 0.86 11.27 7.26
CA ILE A 61 0.92 11.33 8.72
C ILE A 61 1.60 12.64 9.16
N SER A 62 2.68 13.06 8.52
CA SER A 62 3.35 14.33 8.86
C SER A 62 2.49 15.55 8.54
N HIS A 63 1.73 15.52 7.43
CA HIS A 63 0.77 16.58 7.11
C HIS A 63 -0.40 16.61 8.10
N VAL A 64 -0.93 15.45 8.49
CA VAL A 64 -2.01 15.35 9.50
C VAL A 64 -1.55 15.79 10.89
N SER A 65 -0.29 15.54 11.27
CA SER A 65 0.26 16.06 12.53
C SER A 65 0.48 17.57 12.48
N ALA A 66 0.94 18.12 11.36
CA ALA A 66 1.13 19.56 11.20
C ALA A 66 -0.20 20.34 11.22
N SER A 67 -1.28 19.77 10.67
CA SER A 67 -2.63 20.35 10.79
C SER A 67 -3.21 20.29 12.20
N ARG A 68 -2.69 19.41 13.08
CA ARG A 68 -3.13 19.30 14.48
C ARG A 68 -2.40 20.25 15.44
N GLU A 69 -1.32 20.89 15.01
CA GLU A 69 -0.60 21.91 15.81
C GLU A 69 -1.06 23.33 15.51
N ALA A 70 -1.86 23.53 14.46
CA ALA A 70 -2.45 24.82 14.08
C ALA A 70 -3.87 25.03 14.65
N GLU A 71 -4.39 24.08 15.43
CA GLU A 71 -5.73 24.11 16.05
C GLU A 71 -5.64 24.12 17.58
#